data_AF-A0A317JU17-F1
#
_entry.id   AF-A0A317JU17-F1
#
_cell.length_a   1.000
_cell.length_b   1.000
_cell.length_c   1.000
_cell.angle_alpha   90.00
_cell.angle_beta   90.00
_cell.angle_gamma   90.00
#
_symmetry.space_group_name_H-M   'P 1'
#
loop_
_entity.id
_entity.type
_entity.pdbx_description
1 polymer ?
#
loop_
_entity_poly.entity_id
_entity_poly.type
_entity_poly.pdbx_seq_one_letter_code
_entity_poly.pdbx_strand_id
1 'polypeptide(L)'
;MTDYGHDLMFGSFLTPAAGQVEQVVARAKLCEQVGLDLVTFQDHPYQPNFVDTWTLMSFVAAATSRIRLSGNVLNLPLRQPVVLARSIASLDLLTGGRVELGLGAGAFWEAIEANGGRRLSPGQAVDALDEAIRIIREVWATDRRGGVRVEGDHYRVVGAKRGPAPAHDVGIWVGAYKPRMLRLVGRAADGWLPSLAYLPKGPAELVDLNALVDEGAAAAGRDPRSVRRLLNLSGQFIRSRSGFLAGPQEQWVEEVAGLALDHGISGFILGADDPTAIQLFAQEVAPAVRELVASERAEPGSRAKAVEEQREVVEAGGAPTLAVTPTPDPGVRLTDHQLWDESTRPVAPPPPAGHVYTPHAQAVGAHLVDVHDHLRQELAQVRDLLEQVKRGVVSAGAARAVLNQMTMRQNNWTLGAYCAAYCTVVTQHHGLEDNSIFPHLRRADAGLGPVLDRLEAEHVVIHDVVEGVDQALVDLIRNPGDFTEVQKGVDVLTDTLLSHLSYEEREIVEPLARYGFYAGQV
;
A
#
# COMPACT_ATOMS: atom_id res chain seq x y z
N MET A 1 -21.20 -15.06 -14.13
CA MET A 1 -21.04 -14.14 -12.98
C MET A 1 -19.80 -13.33 -13.28
N THR A 2 -19.90 -12.01 -13.36
CA THR A 2 -18.76 -11.14 -13.68
C THR A 2 -17.86 -10.92 -12.47
N ASP A 3 -18.44 -10.91 -11.27
CA ASP A 3 -17.68 -10.93 -10.02
C ASP A 3 -17.25 -12.36 -9.65
N TYR A 4 -15.93 -12.55 -9.50
CA TYR A 4 -15.31 -13.83 -9.12
C TYR A 4 -15.20 -14.02 -7.60
N GLY A 5 -15.62 -13.03 -6.80
CA GLY A 5 -15.69 -13.10 -5.33
C GLY A 5 -14.33 -13.00 -4.63
N HIS A 6 -13.30 -12.52 -5.33
CA HIS A 6 -11.99 -12.29 -4.72
C HIS A 6 -12.02 -11.07 -3.80
N ASP A 7 -11.21 -11.15 -2.74
CA ASP A 7 -10.80 -9.97 -1.99
C ASP A 7 -10.07 -8.98 -2.90
N LEU A 8 -10.30 -7.70 -2.65
CA LEU A 8 -9.68 -6.63 -3.40
C LEU A 8 -8.23 -6.42 -2.94
N MET A 9 -7.36 -6.11 -3.90
CA MET A 9 -5.95 -5.81 -3.71
C MET A 9 -5.66 -4.48 -4.40
N PHE A 10 -4.99 -3.58 -3.70
CA PHE A 10 -4.59 -2.28 -4.23
C PHE A 10 -3.07 -2.15 -4.19
N GLY A 11 -2.49 -1.64 -5.26
CA GLY A 11 -1.06 -1.51 -5.37
C GLY A 11 -0.60 -0.35 -6.23
N SER A 12 0.72 -0.20 -6.34
CA SER A 12 1.36 0.78 -7.19
C SER A 12 2.34 0.12 -8.16
N PHE A 13 2.51 0.73 -9.33
CA PHE A 13 3.46 0.34 -10.36
C PHE A 13 4.52 1.43 -10.51
N LEU A 14 5.68 1.18 -9.90
CA LEU A 14 6.77 2.14 -9.81
C LEU A 14 7.80 1.96 -10.92
N THR A 15 8.31 3.07 -11.43
CA THR A 15 9.39 3.07 -12.42
C THR A 15 10.73 2.78 -11.74
N PRO A 16 11.51 1.77 -12.17
CA PRO A 16 12.81 1.43 -11.58
C PRO A 16 13.93 2.35 -12.07
N ALA A 17 13.76 3.67 -11.93
CA ALA A 17 14.67 4.67 -12.49
C ALA A 17 16.06 4.66 -11.82
N ALA A 18 17.11 4.43 -12.60
CA ALA A 18 18.50 4.39 -12.13
C ALA A 18 19.05 5.74 -11.67
N GLY A 19 18.52 6.85 -12.19
CA GLY A 19 18.92 8.20 -11.75
C GLY A 19 18.27 8.64 -10.43
N GLN A 20 17.35 7.86 -9.86
CA GLN A 20 16.55 8.23 -8.69
C GLN A 20 16.28 7.01 -7.79
N VAL A 21 17.26 6.10 -7.65
CA VAL A 21 17.06 4.80 -6.97
C VAL A 21 16.58 4.98 -5.53
N GLU A 22 17.11 5.97 -4.81
CA GLU A 22 16.67 6.28 -3.44
C GLU A 22 15.19 6.65 -3.41
N GLN A 23 14.69 7.40 -4.41
CA GLN A 23 13.29 7.78 -4.50
C GLN A 23 12.40 6.58 -4.85
N VAL A 24 12.86 5.65 -5.68
CA VAL A 24 12.10 4.42 -5.99
C VAL A 24 11.88 3.60 -4.72
N VAL A 25 12.93 3.45 -3.90
CA VAL A 25 12.83 2.73 -2.61
C VAL A 25 11.96 3.50 -1.62
N ALA A 26 12.11 4.83 -1.54
CA ALA A 26 11.27 5.67 -0.69
C ALA A 26 9.79 5.57 -1.07
N ARG A 27 9.46 5.55 -2.37
CA ARG A 27 8.08 5.37 -2.86
C ARG A 27 7.54 3.97 -2.54
N ALA A 28 8.36 2.93 -2.61
CA ALA A 28 7.93 1.60 -2.21
C ALA A 28 7.64 1.52 -0.70
N LYS A 29 8.43 2.21 0.14
CA LYS A 29 8.15 2.38 1.57
C LYS A 29 6.86 3.18 1.79
N LEU A 30 6.67 4.27 1.03
CA LEU A 30 5.43 5.05 1.07
C LEU A 30 4.22 4.17 0.79
N CYS A 31 4.27 3.33 -0.26
CA CYS A 31 3.18 2.40 -0.57
C CYS A 31 2.83 1.51 0.63
N GLU A 32 3.82 1.00 1.37
CA GLU A 32 3.59 0.23 2.60
C GLU A 32 3.01 1.09 3.74
N GLN A 33 3.49 2.33 3.89
CA GLN A 33 3.04 3.27 4.92
C GLN A 33 1.58 3.68 4.73
N VAL A 34 1.16 3.92 3.49
CA VAL A 34 -0.22 4.33 3.18
C VAL A 34 -1.19 3.14 3.04
N GLY A 35 -0.72 1.92 3.32
CA GLY A 35 -1.58 0.73 3.40
C GLY A 35 -1.88 0.02 2.08
N LEU A 36 -1.07 0.24 1.02
CA LEU A 36 -1.20 -0.57 -0.21
C LEU A 36 -0.73 -2.01 0.03
N ASP A 37 -1.40 -2.95 -0.63
CA ASP A 37 -1.13 -4.39 -0.52
C ASP A 37 0.10 -4.84 -1.33
N LEU A 38 0.40 -4.12 -2.41
CA LEU A 38 1.32 -4.55 -3.46
C LEU A 38 2.12 -3.38 -4.05
N VAL A 39 3.43 -3.56 -4.23
CA VAL A 39 4.26 -2.71 -5.07
C VAL A 39 4.83 -3.54 -6.22
N THR A 40 4.80 -2.98 -7.43
CA THR A 40 5.26 -3.67 -8.63
C THR A 40 6.23 -2.85 -9.46
N PHE A 41 7.07 -3.53 -10.23
CA PHE A 41 8.14 -2.91 -11.01
C PHE A 41 8.27 -3.54 -12.40
N GLN A 42 8.53 -2.71 -13.41
CA GLN A 42 8.69 -3.20 -14.77
C GLN A 42 10.07 -3.82 -14.98
N ASP A 43 10.16 -4.88 -15.77
CA ASP A 43 11.43 -5.54 -16.11
C ASP A 43 11.79 -5.30 -17.58
N HIS A 44 12.56 -4.24 -17.81
CA HIS A 44 13.14 -3.93 -19.11
C HIS A 44 14.66 -3.87 -18.98
N PRO A 45 15.38 -5.01 -18.86
CA PRO A 45 16.83 -5.04 -18.62
C PRO A 45 17.66 -4.30 -19.68
N TYR A 46 17.10 -4.12 -20.88
CA TYR A 46 17.70 -3.40 -21.99
C TYR A 46 17.50 -1.88 -21.93
N GLN A 47 16.76 -1.34 -20.96
CA GLN A 47 16.62 0.10 -20.77
C GLN A 47 17.75 0.63 -19.90
N PRO A 48 18.69 1.42 -20.43
CA PRO A 48 19.89 1.84 -19.69
C PRO A 48 19.58 2.79 -18.53
N ASN A 49 18.40 3.42 -18.53
CA ASN A 49 17.95 4.30 -17.46
C ASN A 49 17.26 3.55 -16.31
N PHE A 50 17.14 2.23 -16.38
CA PHE A 50 16.54 1.42 -15.33
C PHE A 50 17.57 0.58 -14.59
N VAL A 51 17.35 0.37 -13.30
CA VAL A 51 18.07 -0.66 -12.54
C VAL A 51 17.50 -2.04 -12.87
N ASP A 52 18.30 -3.09 -12.66
CA ASP A 52 17.79 -4.47 -12.75
C ASP A 52 16.66 -4.67 -11.73
N THR A 53 15.48 -5.05 -12.25
CA THR A 53 14.25 -5.16 -11.47
C THR A 53 14.34 -6.23 -10.38
N TRP A 54 15.03 -7.33 -10.64
CA TRP A 54 15.21 -8.39 -9.64
C TRP A 54 16.06 -7.93 -8.44
N THR A 55 17.14 -7.21 -8.73
CA THR A 55 18.00 -6.58 -7.73
C THR A 55 17.24 -5.53 -6.93
N LEU A 56 16.46 -4.66 -7.60
CA LEU A 56 15.61 -3.67 -6.94
C LEU A 56 14.57 -4.33 -6.03
N MET A 57 13.83 -5.33 -6.52
CA MET A 57 12.85 -6.05 -5.71
C MET A 57 13.48 -6.65 -4.47
N SER A 58 14.68 -7.24 -4.58
CA SER A 58 15.40 -7.80 -3.43
C SER A 58 15.79 -6.73 -2.40
N PHE A 59 16.18 -5.54 -2.87
CA PHE A 59 16.53 -4.41 -2.00
C PHE A 59 15.29 -3.82 -1.31
N VAL A 60 14.20 -3.60 -2.06
CA VAL A 60 12.93 -3.12 -1.50
C VAL A 60 12.34 -4.13 -0.52
N ALA A 61 12.43 -5.43 -0.82
CA ALA A 61 12.00 -6.50 0.05
C ALA A 61 12.70 -6.46 1.43
N ALA A 62 13.99 -6.12 1.46
CA ALA A 62 14.73 -5.94 2.71
C ALA A 62 14.41 -4.61 3.43
N ALA A 63 13.92 -3.61 2.69
CA ALA A 63 13.58 -2.29 3.20
C ALA A 63 12.10 -2.12 3.59
N THR A 64 11.29 -3.18 3.44
CA THR A 64 9.84 -3.22 3.71
C THR A 64 9.49 -4.50 4.47
N SER A 65 8.37 -4.52 5.16
CA SER A 65 8.02 -5.57 6.12
C SER A 65 6.73 -6.34 5.82
N ARG A 66 5.78 -5.72 5.11
CA ARG A 66 4.41 -6.20 4.89
C ARG A 66 3.98 -6.20 3.43
N ILE A 67 4.33 -5.16 2.67
CA ILE A 67 3.89 -4.99 1.29
C ILE A 67 4.37 -6.15 0.42
N ARG A 68 3.51 -6.63 -0.47
CA ARG A 68 3.87 -7.66 -1.45
C ARG A 68 4.66 -7.04 -2.59
N LEU A 69 5.52 -7.83 -3.22
CA LEU A 69 6.35 -7.40 -4.34
C LEU A 69 6.13 -8.29 -5.55
N SER A 70 6.02 -7.68 -6.73
CA SER A 70 5.98 -8.42 -8.00
C SER A 70 6.69 -7.68 -9.12
N GLY A 71 7.26 -8.42 -10.06
CA GLY A 71 7.49 -7.87 -11.39
C GLY A 71 6.16 -7.57 -12.09
N ASN A 72 6.11 -6.56 -12.96
CA ASN A 72 4.92 -6.20 -13.74
C ASN A 72 5.32 -5.82 -15.18
N VAL A 73 5.67 -6.79 -16.01
CA VAL A 73 5.95 -8.20 -15.69
C VAL A 73 7.43 -8.51 -15.94
N LEU A 74 7.98 -9.56 -15.32
CA LEU A 74 9.34 -10.02 -15.57
C LEU A 74 9.51 -10.50 -17.01
N ASN A 75 10.66 -10.18 -17.61
CA ASN A 75 10.97 -10.48 -19.00
C ASN A 75 11.50 -11.92 -19.14
N LEU A 76 10.61 -12.90 -19.33
CA LEU A 76 10.98 -14.31 -19.42
C LEU A 76 12.11 -14.60 -20.43
N PRO A 77 12.14 -14.00 -21.64
CA PRO A 77 13.24 -14.23 -22.59
C PRO A 77 14.65 -13.97 -22.05
N LEU A 78 14.80 -13.13 -21.03
CA LEU A 78 16.06 -12.79 -20.37
C LEU A 78 16.21 -13.41 -18.96
N ARG A 79 15.26 -14.24 -18.53
CA ARG A 79 15.22 -14.88 -17.20
C ARG A 79 15.07 -16.40 -17.37
N GLN A 80 16.13 -17.18 -17.15
CA GLN A 80 16.08 -18.64 -17.32
C GLN A 80 15.08 -19.28 -16.32
N PRO A 81 14.13 -20.15 -16.75
CA PRO A 81 13.02 -20.59 -15.89
C PRO A 81 13.38 -21.32 -14.59
N VAL A 82 14.41 -22.18 -14.61
CA VAL A 82 14.87 -22.91 -13.41
C VAL A 82 15.54 -21.94 -12.43
N VAL A 83 16.35 -21.00 -12.94
CA VAL A 83 16.96 -19.96 -12.12
C VAL A 83 15.87 -19.06 -11.53
N LEU A 84 14.93 -18.60 -12.36
CA LEU A 84 13.81 -17.77 -11.93
C LEU A 84 12.96 -18.45 -10.84
N ALA A 85 12.64 -19.74 -11.00
CA ALA A 85 11.92 -20.50 -9.99
C ALA A 85 12.64 -20.50 -8.63
N ARG A 86 13.96 -20.71 -8.63
CA ARG A 86 14.76 -20.68 -7.40
C ARG A 86 14.85 -19.28 -6.81
N SER A 87 15.04 -18.28 -7.66
CA SER A 87 15.13 -16.88 -7.27
C SER A 87 13.85 -16.42 -6.56
N ILE A 88 12.69 -16.70 -7.16
CA ILE A 88 11.37 -16.40 -6.56
C ILE A 88 11.18 -17.14 -5.25
N ALA A 89 11.42 -18.46 -5.20
CA ALA A 89 11.29 -19.21 -3.95
C ALA A 89 12.23 -18.68 -2.86
N SER A 90 13.44 -18.27 -3.22
CA SER A 90 14.42 -17.73 -2.27
C SER A 90 13.98 -16.37 -1.73
N LEU A 91 13.54 -15.46 -2.60
CA LEU A 91 13.05 -14.15 -2.16
C LEU A 91 11.77 -14.29 -1.33
N ASP A 92 10.90 -15.24 -1.69
CA ASP A 92 9.68 -15.51 -0.93
C ASP A 92 9.98 -16.03 0.48
N LEU A 93 10.96 -16.94 0.61
CA LEU A 93 11.47 -17.39 1.91
C LEU A 93 12.09 -16.25 2.72
N LEU A 94 12.89 -15.39 2.08
CA LEU A 94 13.53 -14.25 2.74
C LEU A 94 12.52 -13.19 3.22
N THR A 95 11.41 -13.04 2.51
CA THR A 95 10.37 -12.06 2.82
C THR A 95 9.28 -12.60 3.75
N GLY A 96 9.25 -13.91 3.99
CA GLY A 96 8.20 -14.58 4.76
C GLY A 96 6.87 -14.68 4.01
N GLY A 97 6.89 -14.81 2.67
CA GLY A 97 5.69 -15.05 1.88
C GLY A 97 5.09 -13.80 1.21
N ARG A 98 5.92 -12.85 0.74
CA ARG A 98 5.45 -11.57 0.18
C ARG A 98 5.69 -11.41 -1.33
N VAL A 99 6.14 -12.45 -2.03
CA VAL A 99 6.55 -12.31 -3.44
C VAL A 99 5.55 -12.96 -4.37
N GLU A 100 5.18 -12.23 -5.43
CA GLU A 100 4.36 -12.74 -6.52
C GLU A 100 5.16 -12.73 -7.84
N LEU A 101 4.85 -13.66 -8.74
CA LEU A 101 5.56 -13.80 -10.01
C LEU A 101 4.73 -13.24 -11.17
N GLY A 102 4.84 -11.94 -11.41
CA GLY A 102 4.42 -11.36 -12.69
C GLY A 102 5.36 -11.76 -13.82
N LEU A 103 4.88 -12.45 -14.84
CA LEU A 103 5.67 -13.05 -15.92
C LEU A 103 5.12 -12.69 -17.30
N GLY A 104 6.00 -12.27 -18.20
CA GLY A 104 5.66 -11.92 -19.58
C GLY A 104 6.53 -12.65 -20.60
N ALA A 105 5.94 -12.96 -21.76
CA ALA A 105 6.64 -13.60 -22.88
C ALA A 105 7.65 -12.69 -23.62
N GLY A 106 7.72 -11.40 -23.24
CA GLY A 106 8.53 -10.38 -23.91
C GLY A 106 7.79 -9.66 -25.04
N ALA A 107 8.08 -8.36 -25.21
CA ALA A 107 7.44 -7.50 -26.22
C ALA A 107 8.44 -6.82 -27.18
N PHE A 108 9.64 -6.50 -26.70
CA PHE A 108 10.64 -5.72 -27.43
C PHE A 108 11.76 -6.62 -27.98
N TRP A 109 11.45 -7.39 -29.02
CA TRP A 109 12.33 -8.46 -29.51
C TRP A 109 13.71 -8.01 -29.98
N GLU A 110 13.84 -6.83 -30.60
CA GLU A 110 15.14 -6.32 -31.00
C GLU A 110 16.06 -6.06 -29.80
N ALA A 111 15.51 -5.46 -28.74
CA ALA A 111 16.26 -5.19 -27.52
C ALA A 111 16.57 -6.47 -26.72
N ILE A 112 15.62 -7.41 -26.69
CA ILE A 112 15.80 -8.75 -26.09
C ILE A 112 16.94 -9.51 -26.80
N GLU A 113 16.92 -9.54 -28.13
CA GLU A 113 17.93 -10.21 -28.96
C GLU A 113 19.31 -9.58 -28.79
N ALA A 114 19.38 -8.24 -28.75
CA ALA A 114 20.63 -7.52 -28.47
C ALA A 114 21.24 -7.85 -27.10
N ASN A 115 20.42 -8.31 -26.14
CA ASN A 115 20.85 -8.71 -24.80
C ASN A 115 21.00 -10.25 -24.67
N GLY A 116 21.06 -10.97 -25.79
CA GLY A 116 21.30 -12.41 -25.82
C GLY A 116 20.06 -13.28 -25.65
N GLY A 117 18.87 -12.69 -25.63
CA GLY A 117 17.61 -13.42 -25.64
C GLY A 117 17.34 -14.08 -27.00
N ARG A 118 16.73 -15.27 -26.99
CA ARG A 118 16.32 -15.96 -28.22
C ARG A 118 15.09 -15.28 -28.81
N ARG A 119 15.16 -14.81 -30.06
CA ARG A 119 14.00 -14.31 -30.79
C ARG A 119 13.02 -15.44 -31.10
N LEU A 120 11.75 -15.25 -30.73
CA LEU A 120 10.67 -16.20 -30.96
C LEU A 120 9.56 -15.55 -31.79
N SER A 121 8.87 -16.35 -32.61
CA SER A 121 7.58 -15.92 -33.18
C SER A 121 6.54 -15.78 -32.06
N PRO A 122 5.43 -15.02 -32.27
CA PRO A 122 4.39 -14.87 -31.26
C PRO A 122 3.82 -16.20 -30.75
N GLY A 123 3.66 -17.20 -31.63
CA GLY A 123 3.19 -18.53 -31.23
C GLY A 123 4.19 -19.26 -30.34
N GLN A 124 5.46 -19.27 -30.76
CA GLN A 124 6.56 -19.87 -29.99
C GLN A 124 6.77 -19.18 -28.63
N ALA A 125 6.55 -17.86 -28.54
CA ALA A 125 6.64 -17.14 -27.27
C ALA A 125 5.57 -17.58 -26.26
N VAL A 126 4.35 -17.92 -26.74
CA VAL A 126 3.30 -18.51 -25.90
C VAL A 126 3.69 -19.92 -25.46
N ASP A 127 4.23 -20.75 -26.36
CA ASP A 127 4.68 -22.11 -26.05
C ASP A 127 5.84 -22.11 -25.03
N ALA A 128 6.81 -21.21 -25.22
CA ALA A 128 7.91 -21.01 -24.29
C ALA A 128 7.44 -20.57 -22.90
N LEU A 129 6.42 -19.71 -22.82
CA LEU A 129 5.84 -19.29 -21.54
C LEU A 129 5.12 -20.46 -20.83
N ASP A 130 4.37 -21.28 -21.55
CA ASP A 130 3.72 -22.49 -21.00
C ASP A 130 4.78 -23.47 -20.44
N GLU A 131 5.83 -23.73 -21.22
CA GLU A 131 6.96 -24.55 -20.79
C GLU A 131 7.64 -23.99 -19.53
N ALA A 132 7.85 -22.67 -19.48
CA ALA A 132 8.45 -22.01 -18.32
C ALA A 132 7.58 -22.13 -17.08
N ILE A 133 6.26 -21.90 -17.17
CA ILE A 133 5.32 -22.08 -16.06
C ILE A 133 5.37 -23.52 -15.54
N ARG A 134 5.37 -24.51 -16.44
CA ARG A 134 5.51 -25.93 -16.07
C ARG A 134 6.82 -26.20 -15.35
N ILE A 135 7.95 -25.67 -15.85
CA ILE A 135 9.26 -25.81 -15.20
C ILE A 135 9.23 -25.21 -13.80
N ILE A 136 8.71 -23.99 -13.65
CA ILE A 136 8.67 -23.28 -12.37
C ILE A 136 7.89 -24.09 -11.33
N ARG A 137 6.67 -24.53 -11.67
CA ARG A 137 5.85 -25.37 -10.78
C ARG A 137 6.52 -26.70 -10.44
N GLU A 138 7.17 -27.35 -11.41
CA GLU A 138 7.93 -28.56 -11.13
C GLU A 138 9.12 -28.31 -10.20
N VAL A 139 9.85 -27.20 -10.34
CA VAL A 139 10.95 -26.87 -9.42
C VAL A 139 10.43 -26.70 -7.99
N TRP A 140 9.24 -26.12 -7.79
CA TRP A 140 8.65 -25.90 -6.46
C TRP A 140 7.99 -27.13 -5.82
N ALA A 141 7.64 -28.16 -6.60
CA ALA A 141 6.97 -29.38 -6.11
C ALA A 141 7.92 -30.34 -5.35
N THR A 142 8.48 -29.87 -4.23
CA THR A 142 9.52 -30.56 -3.44
C THR A 142 9.05 -31.85 -2.75
N ASP A 143 7.74 -32.07 -2.67
CA ASP A 143 7.09 -33.29 -2.21
C ASP A 143 7.22 -34.46 -3.22
N ARG A 144 7.45 -34.15 -4.50
CA ARG A 144 7.58 -35.16 -5.57
C ARG A 144 8.99 -35.75 -5.62
N ARG A 145 9.06 -37.08 -5.76
CA ARG A 145 10.32 -37.82 -5.94
C ARG A 145 10.91 -37.60 -7.34
N GLY A 146 12.23 -37.74 -7.45
CA GLY A 146 12.98 -37.60 -8.71
C GLY A 146 13.34 -36.15 -9.08
N GLY A 147 14.05 -35.98 -10.19
CA GLY A 147 14.41 -34.66 -10.72
C GLY A 147 13.34 -34.11 -11.68
N VAL A 148 13.31 -32.79 -11.83
CA VAL A 148 12.49 -32.09 -12.83
C VAL A 148 12.91 -32.53 -14.23
N ARG A 149 11.94 -32.96 -15.03
CA ARG A 149 12.12 -33.33 -16.44
C ARG A 149 11.05 -32.64 -17.28
N VAL A 150 11.50 -31.78 -18.18
CA VAL A 150 10.67 -31.03 -19.12
C VAL A 150 11.35 -31.12 -20.47
N GLU A 151 10.75 -31.89 -21.39
CA GLU A 151 11.18 -31.96 -22.79
C GLU A 151 10.40 -30.90 -23.58
N GLY A 152 10.82 -29.65 -23.44
CA GLY A 152 10.26 -28.50 -24.18
C GLY A 152 11.10 -28.14 -25.41
N ASP A 153 10.47 -27.53 -26.41
CA ASP A 153 11.11 -27.04 -27.64
C ASP A 153 11.88 -25.71 -27.41
N HIS A 154 11.52 -24.99 -26.34
CA HIS A 154 12.11 -23.71 -25.97
C HIS A 154 12.94 -23.81 -24.68
N TYR A 155 12.42 -24.50 -23.67
CA TYR A 155 13.09 -24.75 -22.41
C TYR A 155 13.12 -26.24 -22.08
N ARG A 156 14.34 -26.79 -22.07
CA ARG A 156 14.59 -28.19 -21.72
C ARG A 156 15.25 -28.32 -20.36
N VAL A 157 14.71 -29.21 -19.52
CA VAL A 157 15.26 -29.53 -18.19
C VAL A 157 15.38 -31.04 -18.07
N VAL A 158 16.58 -31.55 -17.77
CA VAL A 158 16.87 -32.99 -17.72
C VAL A 158 17.42 -33.36 -16.35
N GLY A 159 16.53 -33.60 -15.39
CA GLY A 159 16.89 -34.10 -14.05
C GLY A 159 17.37 -33.05 -13.06
N ALA A 160 16.98 -31.78 -13.23
CA ALA A 160 17.30 -30.75 -12.24
C ALA A 160 16.69 -31.09 -10.86
N LYS A 161 17.43 -30.87 -9.78
CA LYS A 161 16.89 -31.04 -8.43
C LYS A 161 15.82 -29.99 -8.18
N ARG A 162 14.71 -30.45 -7.59
CA ARG A 162 13.63 -29.60 -7.09
C ARG A 162 14.13 -28.76 -5.91
N GLY A 163 13.45 -27.66 -5.65
CA GLY A 163 13.67 -26.79 -4.52
C GLY A 163 14.61 -25.60 -4.75
N PRO A 164 14.57 -24.62 -3.81
CA PRO A 164 13.67 -24.60 -2.65
C PRO A 164 12.20 -24.41 -3.03
N ALA A 165 11.28 -24.88 -2.17
CA ALA A 165 9.88 -24.51 -2.28
C ALA A 165 9.70 -23.09 -1.70
N PRO A 166 8.81 -22.26 -2.26
CA PRO A 166 8.49 -20.96 -1.68
C PRO A 166 7.85 -21.10 -0.28
N ALA A 167 7.81 -19.99 0.47
CA ALA A 167 7.20 -19.94 1.79
C ALA A 167 5.66 -20.00 1.74
N HIS A 168 5.08 -19.57 0.62
CA HIS A 168 3.66 -19.67 0.33
C HIS A 168 3.40 -20.11 -1.11
N ASP A 169 2.14 -20.33 -1.46
CA ASP A 169 1.72 -20.60 -2.85
C ASP A 169 1.85 -19.33 -3.69
N VAL A 170 3.07 -19.04 -4.16
CA VAL A 170 3.39 -17.89 -5.02
C VAL A 170 2.54 -17.95 -6.29
N GLY A 171 1.73 -16.90 -6.52
CA GLY A 171 0.94 -16.78 -7.72
C GLY A 171 1.79 -16.42 -8.95
N ILE A 172 1.44 -17.00 -10.09
CA ILE A 172 2.00 -16.65 -11.39
C ILE A 172 0.99 -15.76 -12.12
N TRP A 173 1.32 -14.48 -12.30
CA TRP A 173 0.46 -13.50 -12.95
C TRP A 173 0.98 -13.18 -14.35
N VAL A 174 0.14 -13.25 -15.37
CA VAL A 174 0.58 -13.11 -16.77
C VAL A 174 -0.05 -11.90 -17.42
N GLY A 175 0.79 -11.06 -18.03
CA GLY A 175 0.36 -9.98 -18.91
C GLY A 175 -0.04 -10.53 -20.28
N ALA A 176 -1.32 -10.42 -20.65
CA ALA A 176 -1.85 -11.04 -21.86
C ALA A 176 -2.98 -10.22 -22.49
N TYR A 177 -3.05 -10.22 -23.83
CA TYR A 177 -4.08 -9.51 -24.60
C TYR A 177 -4.65 -10.31 -25.78
N LYS A 178 -3.96 -11.38 -26.20
CA LYS A 178 -4.32 -12.15 -27.41
C LYS A 178 -4.96 -13.48 -27.04
N PRO A 179 -5.93 -13.99 -27.83
CA PRO A 179 -6.75 -15.14 -27.43
C PRO A 179 -5.99 -16.39 -27.02
N ARG A 180 -4.91 -16.74 -27.74
CA ARG A 180 -4.07 -17.89 -27.39
C ARG A 180 -3.39 -17.73 -26.04
N MET A 181 -2.93 -16.52 -25.72
CA MET A 181 -2.28 -16.21 -24.45
C MET A 181 -3.29 -16.20 -23.30
N LEU A 182 -4.48 -15.61 -23.49
CA LEU A 182 -5.54 -15.58 -22.48
C LEU A 182 -6.02 -16.98 -22.10
N ARG A 183 -6.16 -17.88 -23.09
CA ARG A 183 -6.44 -19.29 -22.82
C ARG A 183 -5.30 -20.00 -22.06
N LEU A 184 -4.04 -19.64 -22.30
CA LEU A 184 -2.91 -20.12 -21.49
C LEU A 184 -3.01 -19.61 -20.05
N VAL A 185 -3.36 -18.33 -19.84
CA VAL A 185 -3.57 -17.77 -18.49
C VAL A 185 -4.58 -18.59 -17.71
N GLY A 186 -5.75 -18.84 -18.30
CA GLY A 186 -6.78 -19.69 -17.70
C GLY A 186 -6.29 -21.10 -17.36
N ARG A 187 -5.56 -21.72 -18.29
CA ARG A 187 -5.06 -23.09 -18.13
C ARG A 187 -3.99 -23.24 -17.04
N ALA A 188 -3.06 -22.29 -16.91
CA ALA A 188 -1.80 -22.52 -16.19
C ALA A 188 -1.37 -21.43 -15.19
N ALA A 189 -1.93 -20.22 -15.28
CA ALA A 189 -1.56 -19.10 -14.40
C ALA A 189 -2.55 -18.91 -13.23
N ASP A 190 -2.18 -18.08 -12.27
CA ASP A 190 -2.99 -17.76 -11.08
C ASP A 190 -3.54 -16.32 -11.14
N GLY A 191 -3.07 -15.51 -12.09
CA GLY A 191 -3.56 -14.16 -12.32
C GLY A 191 -3.44 -13.70 -13.77
N TRP A 192 -4.38 -12.87 -14.20
CA TRP A 192 -4.31 -12.11 -15.45
C TRP A 192 -4.02 -10.63 -15.13
N LEU A 193 -2.98 -10.05 -15.72
CA LEU A 193 -2.49 -8.70 -15.42
C LEU A 193 -2.36 -7.82 -16.69
N PRO A 194 -3.48 -7.37 -17.30
CA PRO A 194 -3.48 -6.36 -18.36
C PRO A 194 -3.24 -4.94 -17.81
N SER A 195 -2.99 -4.02 -18.74
CA SER A 195 -2.94 -2.58 -18.51
C SER A 195 -4.08 -1.91 -19.25
N LEU A 196 -4.80 -1.01 -18.57
CA LEU A 196 -5.93 -0.28 -19.14
C LEU A 196 -5.55 0.50 -20.39
N ALA A 197 -4.36 1.11 -20.41
CA ALA A 197 -3.83 1.84 -21.56
C ALA A 197 -3.68 0.99 -22.84
N TYR A 198 -3.71 -0.34 -22.74
CA TYR A 198 -3.65 -1.26 -23.88
C TYR A 198 -5.01 -1.87 -24.25
N LEU A 199 -6.10 -1.33 -23.70
CA LEU A 199 -7.48 -1.65 -24.05
C LEU A 199 -8.07 -0.47 -24.87
N PRO A 200 -7.96 -0.46 -26.21
CA PRO A 200 -8.40 0.66 -27.05
C PRO A 200 -9.90 0.99 -26.97
N LYS A 201 -10.77 0.04 -26.57
CA LYS A 201 -12.20 0.27 -26.32
C LYS A 201 -12.51 0.37 -24.81
N GLY A 202 -11.49 0.55 -23.99
CA GLY A 202 -11.61 0.74 -22.55
C GLY A 202 -12.09 -0.50 -21.79
N PRO A 203 -12.66 -0.32 -20.59
CA PRO A 203 -13.08 -1.42 -19.71
C PRO A 203 -14.05 -2.43 -20.33
N ALA A 204 -14.85 -2.00 -21.32
CA ALA A 204 -15.82 -2.88 -21.99
C ALA A 204 -15.16 -4.11 -22.65
N GLU A 205 -13.88 -4.03 -23.07
CA GLU A 205 -13.16 -5.17 -23.62
C GLU A 205 -12.89 -6.28 -22.60
N LEU A 206 -12.88 -5.96 -21.30
CA LEU A 206 -12.59 -6.92 -20.25
C LEU A 206 -13.58 -8.09 -20.24
N VAL A 207 -14.83 -7.87 -20.68
CA VAL A 207 -15.85 -8.93 -20.76
C VAL A 207 -15.42 -10.04 -21.73
N ASP A 208 -15.06 -9.67 -22.96
CA ASP A 208 -14.65 -10.62 -23.99
C ASP A 208 -13.30 -11.29 -23.64
N LEU A 209 -12.39 -10.53 -23.04
CA LEU A 209 -11.08 -11.04 -22.65
C LEU A 209 -11.16 -11.99 -21.44
N ASN A 210 -12.03 -11.70 -20.46
CA ASN A 210 -12.33 -12.60 -19.34
C ASN A 210 -12.88 -13.93 -19.85
N ALA A 211 -13.80 -13.92 -20.82
CA ALA A 211 -14.37 -15.13 -21.38
C ALA A 211 -13.30 -16.08 -21.96
N LEU A 212 -12.23 -15.53 -22.55
CA LEU A 212 -11.10 -16.32 -23.06
C LEU A 212 -10.23 -16.92 -21.96
N VAL A 213 -10.09 -16.22 -20.82
CA VAL A 213 -9.41 -16.77 -19.64
C VAL A 213 -10.26 -17.88 -19.03
N ASP A 214 -11.57 -17.66 -18.90
CA ASP A 214 -12.51 -18.63 -18.34
C ASP A 214 -12.59 -19.90 -19.21
N GLU A 215 -12.61 -19.75 -20.54
CA GLU A 215 -12.50 -20.86 -21.49
C GLU A 215 -11.23 -21.67 -21.26
N GLY A 216 -10.08 -20.99 -21.08
CA GLY A 216 -8.80 -21.64 -20.79
C GLY A 216 -8.80 -22.42 -19.48
N ALA A 217 -9.40 -21.86 -18.43
CA ALA A 217 -9.53 -22.50 -17.12
C ALA A 217 -10.45 -23.73 -17.21
N ALA A 218 -11.64 -23.58 -17.80
CA ALA A 218 -12.61 -24.66 -17.95
C ALA A 218 -12.06 -25.82 -18.80
N ALA A 219 -11.36 -25.52 -19.90
CA ALA A 219 -10.71 -26.54 -20.74
C ALA A 219 -9.63 -27.32 -19.99
N ALA A 220 -9.05 -26.74 -18.95
CA ALA A 220 -8.06 -27.37 -18.07
C ALA A 220 -8.68 -28.06 -16.84
N GLY A 221 -10.02 -28.04 -16.70
CA GLY A 221 -10.72 -28.55 -15.51
C GLY A 221 -10.51 -27.69 -14.26
N ARG A 222 -10.10 -26.42 -14.42
CA ARG A 222 -9.93 -25.46 -13.32
C ARG A 222 -11.18 -24.60 -13.17
N ASP A 223 -11.44 -24.17 -11.94
CA ASP A 223 -12.44 -23.13 -11.68
C ASP A 223 -11.90 -21.79 -12.20
N PRO A 224 -12.63 -21.05 -13.05
CA PRO A 224 -12.22 -19.71 -13.47
C PRO A 224 -11.91 -18.75 -12.31
N ARG A 225 -12.55 -18.94 -11.15
CA ARG A 225 -12.29 -18.20 -9.90
C ARG A 225 -10.94 -18.55 -9.26
N SER A 226 -10.22 -19.56 -9.73
CA SER A 226 -8.84 -19.81 -9.28
C SER A 226 -7.83 -18.88 -9.94
N VAL A 227 -8.26 -18.07 -10.91
CA VAL A 227 -7.42 -17.12 -11.62
C VAL A 227 -7.87 -15.73 -11.21
N ARG A 228 -7.03 -14.96 -10.52
CA ARG A 228 -7.32 -13.58 -10.14
C ARG A 228 -7.29 -12.66 -11.36
N ARG A 229 -8.05 -11.58 -11.34
CA ARG A 229 -8.06 -10.53 -12.37
C ARG A 229 -7.45 -9.27 -11.79
N LEU A 230 -6.32 -8.84 -12.34
CA LEU A 230 -5.63 -7.61 -11.96
C LEU A 230 -5.73 -6.60 -13.11
N LEU A 231 -5.48 -5.32 -12.85
CA LEU A 231 -5.46 -4.28 -13.88
C LEU A 231 -4.50 -3.16 -13.46
N ASN A 232 -3.56 -2.83 -14.36
CA ASN A 232 -2.81 -1.59 -14.23
C ASN A 232 -3.72 -0.43 -14.67
N LEU A 233 -4.00 0.46 -13.73
CA LEU A 233 -4.78 1.67 -13.93
C LEU A 233 -3.87 2.79 -14.46
N SER A 234 -4.42 3.57 -15.37
CA SER A 234 -3.81 4.80 -15.89
C SER A 234 -4.87 5.89 -15.86
N GLY A 235 -4.58 7.00 -15.21
CA GLY A 235 -5.55 8.07 -14.99
C GLY A 235 -4.89 9.30 -14.35
N GLN A 236 -5.70 10.31 -14.08
CA GLN A 236 -5.27 11.54 -13.43
C GLN A 236 -6.30 11.96 -12.38
N PHE A 237 -5.82 12.34 -11.20
CA PHE A 237 -6.63 13.01 -10.21
C PHE A 237 -6.69 14.50 -10.57
N ILE A 238 -7.86 14.96 -11.03
CA ILE A 238 -8.11 16.34 -11.45
C ILE A 238 -9.47 16.79 -10.94
N ARG A 239 -9.68 18.09 -10.77
CA ARG A 239 -10.93 18.62 -10.17
C ARG A 239 -12.20 18.34 -10.98
N SER A 240 -12.10 18.29 -12.30
CA SER A 240 -13.24 18.12 -13.19
C SER A 240 -13.21 16.75 -13.87
N ARG A 241 -14.39 16.15 -14.03
CA ARG A 241 -14.53 14.90 -14.80
C ARG A 241 -14.22 15.19 -16.28
N SER A 242 -13.17 14.56 -16.83
CA SER A 242 -12.77 14.73 -18.24
C SER A 242 -12.59 13.40 -18.99
N GLY A 243 -12.91 12.28 -18.36
CA GLY A 243 -12.78 10.94 -18.94
C GLY A 243 -12.77 9.88 -17.85
N PHE A 244 -12.65 8.60 -18.26
CA PHE A 244 -12.52 7.48 -17.34
C PHE A 244 -11.20 7.58 -16.57
N LEU A 245 -11.27 7.51 -15.24
CA LEU A 245 -10.19 7.74 -14.29
C LEU A 245 -9.48 9.08 -14.50
N ALA A 246 -10.21 10.09 -14.95
CA ALA A 246 -9.73 11.47 -15.12
C ALA A 246 -10.72 12.43 -14.45
N GLY A 247 -10.55 12.60 -13.14
CA GLY A 247 -11.50 13.32 -12.30
C GLY A 247 -11.15 13.24 -10.82
N PRO A 248 -12.05 13.72 -9.95
CA PRO A 248 -11.81 13.72 -8.50
C PRO A 248 -11.95 12.31 -7.93
N GLN A 249 -11.52 12.08 -6.69
CA GLN A 249 -11.47 10.76 -6.08
C GLN A 249 -12.82 10.04 -6.05
N GLU A 250 -13.95 10.75 -5.95
CA GLU A 250 -15.28 10.13 -5.95
C GLU A 250 -15.56 9.43 -7.27
N GLN A 251 -15.16 10.06 -8.39
CA GLN A 251 -15.26 9.41 -9.70
C GLN A 251 -14.40 8.15 -9.75
N TRP A 252 -13.18 8.21 -9.22
CA TRP A 252 -12.30 7.04 -9.16
C TRP A 252 -12.94 5.91 -8.34
N VAL A 253 -13.55 6.21 -7.19
CA VAL A 253 -14.25 5.22 -6.36
C VAL A 253 -15.38 4.54 -7.16
N GLU A 254 -16.25 5.33 -7.79
CA GLU A 254 -17.36 4.82 -8.61
C GLU A 254 -16.89 3.89 -9.74
N GLU A 255 -15.85 4.31 -10.44
CA GLU A 255 -15.34 3.65 -11.64
C GLU A 255 -14.51 2.40 -11.30
N VAL A 256 -13.68 2.46 -10.27
CA VAL A 256 -12.88 1.31 -9.79
C VAL A 256 -13.79 0.26 -9.15
N ALA A 257 -14.82 0.66 -8.39
CA ALA A 257 -15.84 -0.28 -7.91
C ALA A 257 -16.61 -0.92 -9.08
N GLY A 258 -16.89 -0.17 -10.15
CA GLY A 258 -17.44 -0.71 -11.39
C GLY A 258 -16.55 -1.76 -12.05
N LEU A 259 -15.24 -1.52 -12.11
CA LEU A 259 -14.29 -2.53 -12.59
C LEU A 259 -14.34 -3.82 -11.75
N ALA A 260 -14.59 -3.72 -10.44
CA ALA A 260 -14.73 -4.90 -9.60
C ALA A 260 -16.01 -5.69 -9.87
N LEU A 261 -17.15 -5.02 -9.82
CA LEU A 261 -18.48 -5.64 -9.85
C LEU A 261 -18.88 -6.06 -11.26
N ASP A 262 -18.60 -5.21 -12.24
CA ASP A 262 -19.09 -5.35 -13.62
C ASP A 262 -18.07 -6.11 -14.50
N HIS A 263 -16.78 -6.06 -14.14
CA HIS A 263 -15.70 -6.64 -14.94
C HIS A 263 -14.83 -7.66 -14.19
N GLY A 264 -15.12 -7.94 -12.92
CA GLY A 264 -14.46 -8.99 -12.14
C GLY A 264 -13.03 -8.68 -11.72
N ILE A 265 -12.57 -7.43 -11.88
CA ILE A 265 -11.22 -7.03 -11.46
C ILE A 265 -11.14 -7.00 -9.94
N SER A 266 -10.08 -7.58 -9.39
CA SER A 266 -9.86 -7.64 -7.94
C SER A 266 -8.46 -7.18 -7.53
N GLY A 267 -7.56 -6.94 -8.48
CA GLY A 267 -6.29 -6.26 -8.25
C GLY A 267 -6.23 -4.94 -9.01
N PHE A 268 -6.06 -3.82 -8.32
CA PHE A 268 -5.98 -2.48 -8.91
C PHE A 268 -4.59 -1.90 -8.65
N ILE A 269 -3.83 -1.66 -9.72
CA ILE A 269 -2.45 -1.21 -9.60
C ILE A 269 -2.32 0.16 -10.25
N LEU A 270 -2.09 1.20 -9.45
CA LEU A 270 -1.93 2.57 -9.94
C LEU A 270 -0.60 2.72 -10.70
N GLY A 271 -0.66 3.07 -11.98
CA GLY A 271 0.50 3.43 -12.79
C GLY A 271 0.94 4.87 -12.59
N ALA A 272 1.42 5.22 -11.40
CA ALA A 272 1.93 6.55 -11.09
C ALA A 272 3.11 6.50 -10.11
N ASP A 273 4.14 7.31 -10.38
CA ASP A 273 5.28 7.53 -9.48
C ASP A 273 5.05 8.72 -8.52
N ASP A 274 3.99 9.51 -8.73
CA ASP A 274 3.69 10.69 -7.93
C ASP A 274 3.23 10.29 -6.52
N PRO A 275 3.94 10.72 -5.45
CA PRO A 275 3.59 10.39 -4.07
C PRO A 275 2.18 10.83 -3.68
N THR A 276 1.72 11.98 -4.17
CA THR A 276 0.38 12.53 -3.87
C THR A 276 -0.70 11.62 -4.44
N ALA A 277 -0.56 11.20 -5.70
CA ALA A 277 -1.48 10.26 -6.32
C ALA A 277 -1.49 8.90 -5.62
N ILE A 278 -0.33 8.41 -5.15
CA ILE A 278 -0.23 7.16 -4.38
C ILE A 278 -0.99 7.29 -3.05
N GLN A 279 -0.80 8.39 -2.32
CA GLN A 279 -1.51 8.67 -1.07
C GLN A 279 -3.02 8.74 -1.28
N LEU A 280 -3.48 9.56 -2.22
CA LEU A 280 -4.91 9.71 -2.55
C LEU A 280 -5.54 8.37 -2.96
N PHE A 281 -4.86 7.59 -3.78
CA PHE A 281 -5.36 6.28 -4.19
C PHE A 281 -5.46 5.29 -3.02
N ALA A 282 -4.50 5.31 -2.11
CA ALA A 282 -4.44 4.37 -0.99
C ALA A 282 -5.38 4.76 0.16
N GLN A 283 -5.45 6.04 0.51
CA GLN A 283 -6.15 6.53 1.70
C GLN A 283 -7.61 6.88 1.42
N GLU A 284 -7.94 7.31 0.19
CA GLU A 284 -9.32 7.71 -0.15
C GLU A 284 -9.98 6.67 -1.07
N VAL A 285 -9.34 6.31 -2.18
CA VAL A 285 -9.98 5.46 -3.21
C VAL A 285 -10.08 4.01 -2.75
N ALA A 286 -8.99 3.41 -2.28
CA ALA A 286 -8.97 2.00 -1.91
C ALA A 286 -9.99 1.61 -0.81
N PRO A 287 -10.07 2.30 0.35
CA PRO A 287 -11.04 1.95 1.38
C PRO A 287 -12.48 2.18 0.93
N ALA A 288 -12.77 3.30 0.25
CA ALA A 288 -14.11 3.58 -0.25
C ALA A 288 -14.57 2.57 -1.31
N VAL A 289 -13.67 2.11 -2.19
CA VAL A 289 -13.98 1.02 -3.13
C VAL A 289 -14.25 -0.29 -2.39
N ARG A 290 -13.46 -0.63 -1.36
CA ARG A 290 -13.69 -1.84 -0.55
C ARG A 290 -15.07 -1.80 0.09
N GLU A 291 -15.44 -0.69 0.71
CA GLU A 291 -16.75 -0.49 1.35
C GLU A 291 -17.90 -0.59 0.34
N LEU A 292 -17.77 0.10 -0.80
CA LEU A 292 -18.80 0.10 -1.85
C LEU A 292 -19.01 -1.29 -2.45
N VAL A 293 -17.93 -2.01 -2.75
CA VAL A 293 -17.98 -3.38 -3.28
C VAL A 293 -18.53 -4.35 -2.23
N ALA A 294 -18.14 -4.21 -0.96
CA ALA A 294 -18.67 -5.05 0.12
C ALA A 294 -20.16 -4.84 0.32
N SER A 295 -20.61 -3.58 0.28
CA SER A 295 -22.03 -3.21 0.39
C SER A 295 -22.85 -3.78 -0.75
N GLU A 296 -22.40 -3.64 -2.00
CA GLU A 296 -23.11 -4.18 -3.17
C GLU A 296 -23.16 -5.72 -3.16
N ARG A 297 -22.09 -6.36 -2.68
CA ARG A 297 -22.06 -7.83 -2.50
C ARG A 297 -23.03 -8.31 -1.41
N ALA A 298 -23.26 -7.51 -0.38
CA ALA A 298 -24.18 -7.83 0.71
C ALA A 298 -25.65 -7.56 0.31
N GLU A 299 -25.91 -6.43 -0.32
CA GLU A 299 -27.23 -5.98 -0.76
C GLU A 299 -27.19 -5.45 -2.20
N PRO A 300 -27.55 -6.29 -3.20
CA PRO A 300 -27.54 -5.88 -4.60
C PRO A 300 -28.43 -4.66 -4.87
N GLY A 301 -27.87 -3.64 -5.53
CA GLY A 301 -28.51 -2.35 -5.81
C GLY A 301 -28.14 -1.22 -4.85
N SER A 302 -27.29 -1.46 -3.83
CA SER A 302 -26.83 -0.42 -2.90
C SER A 302 -25.97 0.64 -3.59
N ARG A 303 -25.15 0.26 -4.58
CA ARG A 303 -24.33 1.18 -5.38
C ARG A 303 -25.17 2.18 -6.16
N ALA A 304 -26.27 1.74 -6.76
CA ALA A 304 -27.16 2.62 -7.51
C ALA A 304 -27.76 3.71 -6.62
N LYS A 305 -28.14 3.35 -5.38
CA LYS A 305 -28.65 4.30 -4.38
C LYS A 305 -27.58 5.27 -3.90
N ALA A 306 -26.36 4.78 -3.61
CA ALA A 306 -25.25 5.62 -3.16
C ALA A 306 -24.85 6.66 -4.22
N VAL A 307 -24.87 6.29 -5.51
CA VAL A 307 -24.60 7.23 -6.62
C VAL A 307 -25.70 8.28 -6.76
N GLU A 308 -26.96 7.91 -6.48
CA GLU A 308 -28.11 8.84 -6.53
C GLU A 308 -28.07 9.82 -5.34
N GLU A 309 -27.76 9.33 -4.13
CA GLU A 309 -27.59 10.16 -2.92
C GLU A 309 -26.37 11.11 -3.04
N GLN A 310 -25.23 10.64 -3.58
CA GLN A 310 -24.07 11.52 -3.82
C GLN A 310 -24.36 12.62 -4.85
N ARG A 311 -25.19 12.35 -5.87
CA ARG A 311 -25.64 13.37 -6.82
C ARG A 311 -26.52 14.43 -6.16
N GLU A 312 -27.44 14.04 -5.27
CA GLU A 312 -28.25 14.98 -4.51
C GLU A 312 -27.42 15.82 -3.52
N VAL A 313 -26.37 15.24 -2.94
CA VAL A 313 -25.47 15.91 -1.98
C VAL A 313 -24.56 16.94 -2.67
N VAL A 314 -24.10 16.69 -3.89
CA VAL A 314 -23.35 17.66 -4.70
C VAL A 314 -24.22 18.86 -5.08
N GLU A 315 -25.54 18.67 -5.22
CA GLU A 315 -26.49 19.76 -5.50
C GLU A 315 -26.91 20.57 -4.25
N ALA A 316 -26.66 20.08 -3.04
CA ALA A 316 -27.14 20.68 -1.78
C ALA A 316 -26.28 21.83 -1.20
N GLY A 317 -25.09 22.13 -1.77
CA GLY A 317 -24.38 23.38 -1.48
C GLY A 317 -23.86 23.56 -0.04
N GLY A 318 -23.30 22.51 0.58
CA GLY A 318 -22.43 22.57 1.78
C GLY A 318 -23.00 23.18 3.07
N ALA A 319 -22.23 23.15 4.16
CA ALA A 319 -22.62 23.64 5.48
C ALA A 319 -21.82 24.88 5.93
N PRO A 320 -22.43 25.85 6.63
CA PRO A 320 -21.74 27.08 7.06
C PRO A 320 -20.77 26.87 8.24
N THR A 321 -20.76 25.69 8.86
CA THR A 321 -19.91 25.34 9.99
C THR A 321 -19.31 23.96 9.79
N LEU A 322 -18.05 23.80 10.18
CA LEU A 322 -17.39 22.50 10.23
C LEU A 322 -18.04 21.64 11.33
N ALA A 323 -18.46 20.42 11.00
CA ALA A 323 -19.09 19.51 11.97
C ALA A 323 -18.07 18.76 12.85
N VAL A 324 -16.84 18.61 12.37
CA VAL A 324 -15.75 17.93 13.07
C VAL A 324 -15.35 18.72 14.31
N THR A 325 -15.25 18.03 15.44
CA THR A 325 -14.81 18.62 16.70
C THR A 325 -13.44 18.03 17.08
N PRO A 326 -12.39 18.86 17.19
CA PRO A 326 -11.10 18.44 17.72
C PRO A 326 -11.22 17.76 19.09
N THR A 327 -10.45 16.70 19.29
CA THR A 327 -10.33 15.99 20.55
C THR A 327 -9.62 16.89 21.58
N PRO A 328 -10.24 17.20 22.73
CA PRO A 328 -9.69 18.11 23.70
C PRO A 328 -8.49 17.50 24.43
N ASP A 329 -7.57 18.37 24.85
CA ASP A 329 -6.47 17.98 25.73
C ASP A 329 -7.03 17.47 27.07
N PRO A 330 -6.63 16.28 27.55
CA PRO A 330 -7.07 15.76 28.83
C PRO A 330 -6.73 16.67 30.02
N GLY A 331 -5.76 17.59 29.90
CA GLY A 331 -5.42 18.59 30.92
C GLY A 331 -4.79 18.03 32.19
N VAL A 332 -4.55 16.71 32.24
CA VAL A 332 -3.83 16.01 33.30
C VAL A 332 -2.44 15.68 32.78
N ARG A 333 -1.41 16.10 33.52
CA ARG A 333 -0.02 15.75 33.23
C ARG A 333 0.48 14.71 34.22
N LEU A 334 1.23 13.75 33.72
CA LEU A 334 1.82 12.64 34.48
C LEU A 334 3.17 13.03 35.09
N THR A 335 3.80 14.04 34.51
CA THR A 335 5.12 14.55 34.89
C THR A 335 5.06 16.04 35.22
N ASP A 336 5.96 16.50 36.09
CA ASP A 336 6.18 17.93 36.33
C ASP A 336 7.06 18.58 35.24
N HIS A 337 7.40 17.83 34.17
CA HIS A 337 8.33 18.25 33.14
C HIS A 337 7.59 18.79 31.91
N GLN A 338 7.48 20.12 31.81
CA GLN A 338 6.96 20.77 30.61
C GLN A 338 8.11 21.12 29.67
N LEU A 339 8.09 20.52 28.47
CA LEU A 339 9.10 20.76 27.44
C LEU A 339 8.89 22.07 26.68
N TRP A 340 7.70 22.65 26.79
CA TRP A 340 7.39 23.95 26.22
C TRP A 340 6.25 24.64 26.99
N ASP A 341 6.20 25.98 26.90
CA ASP A 341 5.10 26.76 27.44
C ASP A 341 3.92 26.75 26.46
N GLU A 342 2.85 26.03 26.81
CA GLU A 342 1.63 25.92 26.01
C GLU A 342 0.86 27.24 25.91
N SER A 343 1.03 28.16 26.86
CA SER A 343 0.35 29.48 26.85
C SER A 343 0.89 30.42 25.76
N THR A 344 2.03 30.08 25.19
CA THR A 344 2.67 30.83 24.09
C THR A 344 2.24 30.36 22.70
N ARG A 345 1.38 29.33 22.62
CA ARG A 345 0.90 28.77 21.36
C ARG A 345 0.08 29.82 20.58
N PRO A 346 0.43 30.13 19.33
CA PRO A 346 -0.37 30.99 18.48
C PRO A 346 -1.69 30.33 18.10
N VAL A 347 -2.60 31.13 17.53
CA VAL A 347 -3.93 30.67 17.09
C VAL A 347 -4.09 31.00 15.61
N ALA A 348 -4.62 30.05 14.85
CA ALA A 348 -4.88 30.21 13.42
C ALA A 348 -5.95 31.30 13.18
N PRO A 349 -5.86 32.04 12.06
CA PRO A 349 -6.90 33.01 11.70
C PRO A 349 -8.24 32.30 11.46
N PRO A 350 -9.38 32.92 11.84
CA PRO A 350 -10.69 32.33 11.59
C PRO A 350 -11.00 32.25 10.09
N PRO A 351 -11.91 31.36 9.67
CA PRO A 351 -12.34 31.27 8.28
C PRO A 351 -12.94 32.56 7.74
N PRO A 352 -12.81 32.81 6.41
CA PRO A 352 -13.50 33.90 5.75
C PRO A 352 -15.00 33.88 6.04
N ALA A 353 -15.59 35.05 6.28
CA ALA A 353 -17.01 35.16 6.56
C ALA A 353 -17.85 34.57 5.41
N GLY A 354 -18.77 33.65 5.76
CA GLY A 354 -19.64 32.99 4.79
C GLY A 354 -18.99 31.84 4.02
N HIS A 355 -17.83 31.33 4.46
CA HIS A 355 -17.28 30.09 3.93
C HIS A 355 -18.22 28.91 4.20
N VAL A 356 -18.30 27.99 3.25
CA VAL A 356 -19.19 26.84 3.28
C VAL A 356 -18.36 25.57 3.05
N TYR A 357 -18.44 24.63 3.98
CA TYR A 357 -17.74 23.36 3.93
C TYR A 357 -18.59 22.32 3.20
N THR A 358 -18.08 21.84 2.07
CA THR A 358 -18.66 20.68 1.39
C THR A 358 -18.52 19.43 2.28
N PRO A 359 -19.33 18.39 2.07
CA PRO A 359 -19.16 17.12 2.80
C PRO A 359 -17.75 16.54 2.66
N HIS A 360 -17.14 16.69 1.49
CA HIS A 360 -15.74 16.32 1.25
C HIS A 360 -14.76 17.14 2.11
N ALA A 361 -14.90 18.47 2.14
CA ALA A 361 -14.12 19.33 3.02
C ALA A 361 -14.25 18.92 4.50
N GLN A 362 -15.45 18.52 4.93
CA GLN A 362 -15.67 18.04 6.29
C GLN A 362 -14.95 16.71 6.56
N ALA A 363 -14.98 15.77 5.60
CA ALA A 363 -14.28 14.50 5.71
C ALA A 363 -12.75 14.69 5.75
N VAL A 364 -12.22 15.60 4.93
CA VAL A 364 -10.79 15.97 4.94
C VAL A 364 -10.38 16.54 6.31
N GLY A 365 -11.20 17.40 6.91
CA GLY A 365 -10.97 17.89 8.26
C GLY A 365 -11.06 16.79 9.33
N ALA A 366 -11.94 15.80 9.15
CA ALA A 366 -12.11 14.68 10.08
C ALA A 366 -10.91 13.74 10.09
N HIS A 367 -10.25 13.57 8.94
CA HIS A 367 -9.19 12.59 8.77
C HIS A 367 -8.03 12.77 9.75
N LEU A 368 -7.63 14.02 10.05
CA LEU A 368 -6.58 14.29 11.02
C LEU A 368 -6.97 13.81 12.42
N VAL A 369 -8.21 14.08 12.84
CA VAL A 369 -8.76 13.63 14.13
C VAL A 369 -8.79 12.10 14.21
N ASP A 370 -9.17 11.41 13.12
CA ASP A 370 -9.19 9.95 13.08
C ASP A 370 -7.78 9.34 13.25
N VAL A 371 -6.78 9.90 12.56
CA VAL A 371 -5.37 9.47 12.69
C VAL A 371 -4.88 9.73 14.12
N HIS A 372 -5.15 10.90 14.67
CA HIS A 372 -4.71 11.27 16.01
C HIS A 372 -5.39 10.45 17.09
N ASP A 373 -6.70 10.20 16.99
CA ASP A 373 -7.42 9.35 17.93
C ASP A 373 -6.89 7.91 17.93
N HIS A 374 -6.45 7.41 16.77
CA HIS A 374 -5.74 6.14 16.70
C HIS A 374 -4.40 6.20 17.45
N LEU A 375 -3.59 7.24 17.25
CA LEU A 375 -2.33 7.42 17.99
C LEU A 375 -2.55 7.54 19.50
N ARG A 376 -3.63 8.20 19.94
CA ARG A 376 -4.02 8.29 21.36
C ARG A 376 -4.37 6.91 21.93
N GLN A 377 -5.14 6.12 21.17
CA GLN A 377 -5.51 4.76 21.58
C GLN A 377 -4.28 3.86 21.70
N GLU A 378 -3.36 3.89 20.73
CA GLU A 378 -2.12 3.12 20.78
C GLU A 378 -1.24 3.55 21.96
N LEU A 379 -1.09 4.85 22.21
CA LEU A 379 -0.36 5.36 23.37
C LEU A 379 -0.96 4.86 24.69
N ALA A 380 -2.29 4.87 24.82
CA ALA A 380 -2.96 4.34 26.00
C ALA A 380 -2.67 2.84 26.20
N GLN A 381 -2.63 2.07 25.11
CA GLN A 381 -2.30 0.65 25.13
C GLN A 381 -0.83 0.40 25.50
N VAL A 382 0.12 1.17 24.97
CA VAL A 382 1.54 1.13 25.36
C VAL A 382 1.69 1.26 26.88
N ARG A 383 0.99 2.24 27.46
CA ARG A 383 1.05 2.53 28.90
C ARG A 383 0.45 1.42 29.75
N ASP A 384 -0.73 0.94 29.37
CA ASP A 384 -1.41 -0.15 30.09
C ASP A 384 -0.55 -1.42 30.11
N LEU A 385 0.08 -1.75 28.98
CA LEU A 385 0.96 -2.91 28.88
C LEU A 385 2.24 -2.75 29.71
N LEU A 386 2.85 -1.55 29.72
CA LEU A 386 4.00 -1.27 30.57
C LEU A 386 3.67 -1.52 32.05
N GLU A 387 2.51 -1.06 32.51
CA GLU A 387 2.05 -1.28 33.89
C GLU A 387 1.73 -2.76 34.18
N GLN A 388 1.10 -3.48 33.25
CA GLN A 388 0.82 -4.92 33.40
C GLN A 388 2.10 -5.76 33.49
N VAL A 389 3.12 -5.43 32.70
CA VAL A 389 4.44 -6.08 32.73
C VAL A 389 5.15 -5.79 34.05
N LYS A 390 5.16 -4.54 34.49
CA LYS A 390 5.78 -4.11 35.75
C LYS A 390 5.16 -4.79 36.98
N ARG A 391 3.84 -5.00 36.98
CA ARG A 391 3.13 -5.70 38.06
C ARG A 391 3.27 -7.22 38.00
N GLY A 392 3.94 -7.76 36.98
CA GLY A 392 4.07 -9.21 36.77
C GLY A 392 2.75 -9.93 36.49
N VAL A 393 1.67 -9.19 36.24
CA VAL A 393 0.32 -9.71 35.92
C VAL A 393 0.35 -10.43 34.59
N VAL A 394 1.13 -9.89 33.65
CA VAL A 394 1.32 -10.44 32.33
C VAL A 394 2.81 -10.71 32.15
N SER A 395 3.17 -11.95 31.86
CA SER A 395 4.56 -12.26 31.48
C SER A 395 4.90 -11.53 30.18
N ALA A 396 6.16 -11.17 29.97
CA ALA A 396 6.58 -10.55 28.70
C ALA A 396 6.14 -11.37 27.46
N GLY A 397 6.01 -12.69 27.60
CA GLY A 397 5.49 -13.60 26.57
C GLY A 397 3.96 -13.60 26.41
N ALA A 398 3.18 -13.31 27.45
CA ALA A 398 1.73 -13.15 27.38
C ALA A 398 1.33 -11.73 26.91
N ALA A 399 2.11 -10.71 27.27
CA ALA A 399 1.95 -9.34 26.78
C ALA A 399 2.14 -9.34 25.27
N ARG A 400 3.13 -10.09 24.79
CA ARG A 400 3.36 -10.40 23.38
C ARG A 400 2.12 -11.01 22.67
N ALA A 401 1.34 -11.86 23.33
CA ALA A 401 0.18 -12.51 22.70
C ALA A 401 -1.02 -11.56 22.54
N VAL A 402 -1.26 -10.70 23.52
CA VAL A 402 -2.27 -9.62 23.46
C VAL A 402 -1.87 -8.57 22.43
N LEU A 403 -0.59 -8.17 22.43
CA LEU A 403 0.00 -7.24 21.45
C LEU A 403 -0.05 -7.74 20.00
N ASN A 404 0.14 -9.04 19.78
CA ASN A 404 0.03 -9.66 18.45
C ASN A 404 -1.40 -9.62 17.86
N GLN A 405 -2.43 -9.31 18.66
CA GLN A 405 -3.82 -9.24 18.22
C GLN A 405 -4.31 -7.80 17.97
N MET A 406 -3.59 -6.79 18.48
CA MET A 406 -4.05 -5.39 18.50
C MET A 406 -3.53 -4.56 17.31
N THR A 407 -2.62 -5.09 16.50
CA THR A 407 -2.13 -4.46 15.26
C THR A 407 -1.87 -5.45 14.13
N MET A 408 -2.04 -4.97 12.89
CA MET A 408 -1.63 -5.62 11.65
C MET A 408 -0.11 -5.92 11.60
N ARG A 409 0.29 -7.12 12.09
CA ARG A 409 1.50 -7.99 11.82
C ARG A 409 2.92 -7.36 11.77
N GLN A 410 4.04 -7.92 12.29
CA GLN A 410 4.42 -9.13 13.06
C GLN A 410 5.91 -9.03 13.57
N ASN A 411 6.26 -9.72 14.67
CA ASN A 411 7.58 -10.20 15.20
C ASN A 411 8.90 -9.34 15.09
N ASN A 412 9.39 -8.81 16.23
CA ASN A 412 10.62 -9.26 16.93
C ASN A 412 10.76 -8.61 18.35
N TRP A 413 11.10 -9.45 19.34
CA TRP A 413 11.60 -9.30 20.73
C TRP A 413 11.36 -8.04 21.61
N THR A 414 10.62 -8.30 22.72
CA THR A 414 10.44 -7.52 23.97
C THR A 414 9.68 -6.19 23.83
N LEU A 415 9.01 -5.73 24.90
CA LEU A 415 8.27 -4.47 25.01
C LEU A 415 8.96 -3.28 24.30
N GLY A 416 10.30 -3.26 24.32
CA GLY A 416 11.13 -2.29 23.60
C GLY A 416 10.87 -2.15 22.11
N ALA A 417 10.66 -3.25 21.38
CA ALA A 417 10.41 -3.19 19.96
C ALA A 417 9.02 -2.59 19.62
N TYR A 418 8.05 -2.66 20.53
CA TYR A 418 6.73 -2.09 20.31
C TYR A 418 6.71 -0.58 20.54
N CYS A 419 7.29 -0.08 21.64
CA CYS A 419 7.37 1.38 21.78
C CYS A 419 8.26 1.97 20.67
N ALA A 420 9.32 1.27 20.21
CA ALA A 420 10.08 1.70 19.04
C ALA A 420 9.25 1.70 17.73
N ALA A 421 8.34 0.74 17.55
CA ALA A 421 7.42 0.70 16.40
C ALA A 421 6.39 1.85 16.46
N TYR A 422 5.78 2.09 17.62
CA TYR A 422 4.89 3.22 17.86
C TYR A 422 5.61 4.56 17.62
N CYS A 423 6.80 4.72 18.21
CA CYS A 423 7.70 5.85 17.96
C CYS A 423 7.97 6.05 16.47
N THR A 424 8.20 4.97 15.71
CA THR A 424 8.40 5.05 14.25
C THR A 424 7.15 5.57 13.54
N VAL A 425 5.94 5.15 13.97
CA VAL A 425 4.67 5.64 13.41
C VAL A 425 4.49 7.13 13.70
N VAL A 426 4.74 7.57 14.93
CA VAL A 426 4.68 9.00 15.31
C VAL A 426 5.67 9.82 14.49
N THR A 427 6.92 9.38 14.38
CA THR A 427 7.96 10.01 13.54
C THR A 427 7.53 10.09 12.06
N GLN A 428 6.86 9.05 11.54
CA GLN A 428 6.39 9.04 10.16
C GLN A 428 5.23 10.01 9.94
N HIS A 429 4.29 10.08 10.88
CA HIS A 429 3.15 10.99 10.85
C HIS A 429 3.60 12.46 10.83
N HIS A 430 4.36 12.90 11.82
CA HIS A 430 4.89 14.28 11.85
C HIS A 430 5.82 14.57 10.67
N GLY A 431 6.59 13.56 10.23
CA GLY A 431 7.40 13.68 9.02
C GLY A 431 6.57 13.93 7.75
N LEU A 432 5.36 13.40 7.63
CA LEU A 432 4.46 13.71 6.50
C LEU A 432 3.94 15.14 6.57
N GLU A 433 3.64 15.62 7.77
CA GLU A 433 3.16 16.98 7.99
C GLU A 433 4.22 18.02 7.63
N ASP A 434 5.42 17.88 8.19
CA ASP A 434 6.55 18.79 7.99
C ASP A 434 6.97 18.87 6.51
N ASN A 435 7.01 17.72 5.84
CA ASN A 435 7.58 17.64 4.49
C ASN A 435 6.54 17.89 3.39
N SER A 436 5.25 17.79 3.69
CA SER A 436 4.19 17.86 2.66
C SER A 436 3.08 18.85 3.04
N ILE A 437 2.40 18.61 4.15
CA ILE A 437 1.15 19.29 4.50
C ILE A 437 1.43 20.74 4.90
N PHE A 438 2.36 21.00 5.82
CA PHE A 438 2.67 22.35 6.28
C PHE A 438 3.23 23.25 5.18
N PRO A 439 4.16 22.79 4.31
CA PRO A 439 4.57 23.56 3.14
C PRO A 439 3.40 23.93 2.22
N HIS A 440 2.41 23.04 2.07
CA HIS A 440 1.20 23.30 1.29
C HIS A 440 0.30 24.35 1.95
N LEU A 441 -0.05 24.16 3.23
CA LEU A 441 -0.88 25.10 3.99
C LEU A 441 -0.23 26.50 4.05
N ARG A 442 1.08 26.57 4.27
CA ARG A 442 1.85 27.83 4.29
C ARG A 442 1.78 28.59 2.95
N ARG A 443 1.67 27.88 1.82
CA ARG A 443 1.46 28.49 0.49
C ARG A 443 0.00 28.93 0.28
N ALA A 444 -0.95 28.21 0.87
CA ALA A 444 -2.37 28.48 0.72
C ALA A 444 -2.85 29.66 1.58
N ASP A 445 -2.35 29.78 2.81
CA ASP A 445 -2.66 30.86 3.74
C ASP A 445 -1.43 31.25 4.59
N ALA A 446 -0.86 32.42 4.29
CA ALA A 446 0.31 32.93 5.01
C ALA A 446 0.01 33.24 6.50
N GLY A 447 -1.26 33.43 6.88
CA GLY A 447 -1.68 33.65 8.26
C GLY A 447 -1.48 32.43 9.16
N LEU A 448 -1.33 31.23 8.59
CA LEU A 448 -1.04 30.00 9.33
C LEU A 448 0.42 29.88 9.78
N GLY A 449 1.32 30.70 9.21
CA GLY A 449 2.77 30.62 9.44
C GLY A 449 3.17 30.44 10.91
N PRO A 450 2.72 31.29 11.85
CA PRO A 450 3.08 31.16 13.26
C PRO A 450 2.65 29.82 13.89
N VAL A 451 1.48 29.29 13.53
CA VAL A 451 0.99 27.98 14.03
C VAL A 451 1.85 26.86 13.48
N LEU A 452 2.10 26.87 12.17
CA LEU A 452 2.90 25.84 11.50
C LEU A 452 4.35 25.84 12.03
N ASP A 453 4.96 27.01 12.19
CA ASP A 453 6.31 27.14 12.77
C ASP A 453 6.36 26.60 14.20
N ARG A 454 5.27 26.78 14.98
CA ARG A 454 5.17 26.23 16.33
C ARG A 454 5.01 24.71 16.31
N LEU A 455 4.19 24.15 15.43
CA LEU A 455 4.02 22.70 15.28
C LEU A 455 5.32 22.04 14.84
N GLU A 456 6.01 22.58 13.83
CA GLU A 456 7.34 22.12 13.39
C GLU A 456 8.35 22.13 14.56
N ALA A 457 8.34 23.17 15.40
CA ALA A 457 9.20 23.23 16.58
C ALA A 457 8.83 22.18 17.65
N GLU A 458 7.53 21.91 17.85
CA GLU A 458 7.07 20.84 18.75
C GLU A 458 7.42 19.45 18.20
N HIS A 459 7.39 19.23 16.88
CA HIS A 459 7.81 17.98 16.24
C HIS A 459 9.28 17.64 16.51
N VAL A 460 10.18 18.63 16.44
CA VAL A 460 11.60 18.44 16.77
C VAL A 460 11.75 17.95 18.21
N VAL A 461 11.03 18.56 19.14
CA VAL A 461 11.06 18.16 20.55
C VAL A 461 10.44 16.77 20.75
N ILE A 462 9.35 16.44 20.05
CA ILE A 462 8.74 15.11 20.12
C ILE A 462 9.69 14.04 19.60
N HIS A 463 10.45 14.32 18.52
CA HIS A 463 11.49 13.42 18.04
C HIS A 463 12.56 13.16 19.12
N ASP A 464 13.03 14.20 19.82
CA ASP A 464 13.99 14.03 20.92
C ASP A 464 13.40 13.17 22.06
N VAL A 465 12.12 13.33 22.37
CA VAL A 465 11.41 12.51 23.38
C VAL A 465 11.29 11.05 22.93
N VAL A 466 10.94 10.84 21.65
CA VAL A 466 10.85 9.52 21.02
C VAL A 466 12.20 8.80 21.04
N GLU A 467 13.29 9.49 20.70
CA GLU A 467 14.65 8.94 20.78
C GLU A 467 15.04 8.61 22.24
N GLY A 468 14.63 9.45 23.20
CA GLY A 468 14.82 9.19 24.62
C GLY A 468 14.11 7.92 25.11
N VAL A 469 12.89 7.66 24.62
CA VAL A 469 12.16 6.41 24.90
C VAL A 469 12.89 5.21 24.30
N ASP A 470 13.36 5.28 23.05
CA ASP A 470 14.11 4.18 22.42
C ASP A 470 15.40 3.86 23.19
N GLN A 471 16.15 4.88 23.60
CA GLN A 471 17.36 4.70 24.40
C GLN A 471 17.06 4.03 25.75
N ALA A 472 15.96 4.44 26.43
CA ALA A 472 15.54 3.81 27.67
C ALA A 472 15.15 2.33 27.49
N LEU A 473 14.55 1.97 26.35
CA LEU A 473 14.23 0.57 26.03
C LEU A 473 15.48 -0.26 25.76
N VAL A 474 16.48 0.30 25.11
CA VAL A 474 17.79 -0.35 24.91
C VAL A 474 18.46 -0.60 26.25
N ASP A 475 18.39 0.34 27.19
CA ASP A 475 18.97 0.18 28.52
C ASP A 475 18.21 -0.85 29.39
N LEU A 476 16.89 -0.99 29.23
CA LEU A 476 16.11 -2.06 29.85
C LEU A 476 16.58 -3.46 29.42
N ILE A 477 17.07 -3.63 28.19
CA ILE A 477 17.66 -4.90 27.73
C ILE A 477 18.95 -5.21 28.50
N ARG A 478 19.74 -4.16 28.81
CA ARG A 478 21.00 -4.29 29.55
C ARG A 478 20.77 -4.50 31.04
N ASN A 479 19.68 -3.95 31.59
CA ASN A 479 19.30 -4.05 33.00
C ASN A 479 17.86 -4.59 33.16
N PRO A 480 17.62 -5.90 32.93
CA PRO A 480 16.27 -6.45 33.00
C PRO A 480 15.64 -6.27 34.38
N GLY A 481 14.45 -5.66 34.42
CA GLY A 481 13.67 -5.48 35.64
C GLY A 481 13.67 -4.06 36.22
N ASP A 482 14.53 -3.17 35.73
CA ASP A 482 14.49 -1.74 36.05
C ASP A 482 13.73 -0.96 34.96
N PHE A 483 12.45 -0.66 35.23
CA PHE A 483 11.57 0.04 34.29
C PHE A 483 11.55 1.57 34.49
N THR A 484 12.38 2.11 35.37
CA THR A 484 12.28 3.50 35.83
C THR A 484 12.42 4.51 34.68
N GLU A 485 13.46 4.37 33.86
CA GLU A 485 13.70 5.28 32.73
C GLU A 485 12.68 5.09 31.60
N VAL A 486 12.21 3.87 31.37
CA VAL A 486 11.17 3.59 30.37
C VAL A 486 9.84 4.22 30.77
N GLN A 487 9.44 4.09 32.04
CA GLN A 487 8.23 4.71 32.56
C GLN A 487 8.30 6.23 32.43
N LYS A 488 9.42 6.83 32.87
CA LYS A 488 9.62 8.27 32.77
C LYS A 488 9.57 8.75 31.32
N GLY A 489 10.22 8.05 30.39
CA GLY A 489 10.19 8.37 28.97
C GLY A 489 8.78 8.31 28.39
N VAL A 490 8.02 7.24 28.69
CA VAL A 490 6.64 7.06 28.21
C VAL A 490 5.69 8.10 28.82
N ASP A 491 5.87 8.47 30.09
CA ASP A 491 5.04 9.51 30.72
C ASP A 491 5.31 10.90 30.11
N VAL A 492 6.58 11.24 29.85
CA VAL A 492 6.93 12.48 29.12
C VAL A 492 6.37 12.45 27.70
N LEU A 493 6.53 11.33 26.97
CA LEU A 493 5.93 11.17 25.63
C LEU A 493 4.42 11.36 25.67
N THR A 494 3.75 10.83 26.69
CA THR A 494 2.30 10.93 26.83
C THR A 494 1.84 12.36 27.03
N ASP A 495 2.45 13.07 27.98
CA ASP A 495 2.13 14.48 28.26
C ASP A 495 2.36 15.35 27.02
N THR A 496 3.49 15.12 26.36
CA THR A 496 3.96 15.88 25.18
C THR A 496 3.04 15.65 23.99
N LEU A 497 2.78 14.38 23.65
CA LEU A 497 2.03 14.02 22.44
C LEU A 497 0.54 14.36 22.57
N LEU A 498 -0.10 14.08 23.71
CA LEU A 498 -1.53 14.40 23.86
C LEU A 498 -1.79 15.91 23.82
N SER A 499 -0.90 16.71 24.42
CA SER A 499 -0.95 18.17 24.34
C SER A 499 -0.74 18.67 22.90
N HIS A 500 0.20 18.06 22.18
CA HIS A 500 0.52 18.41 20.81
C HIS A 500 -0.61 18.09 19.84
N LEU A 501 -1.11 16.84 19.80
CA LEU A 501 -2.19 16.42 18.90
C LEU A 501 -3.44 17.28 19.09
N SER A 502 -3.80 17.57 20.35
CA SER A 502 -4.97 18.41 20.65
C SER A 502 -4.79 19.87 20.23
N TYR A 503 -3.55 20.37 20.22
CA TYR A 503 -3.24 21.70 19.69
C TYR A 503 -3.30 21.71 18.17
N GLU A 504 -2.68 20.73 17.53
CA GLU A 504 -2.69 20.61 16.08
C GLU A 504 -4.11 20.49 15.53
N GLU A 505 -4.94 19.59 16.07
CA GLU A 505 -6.31 19.44 15.61
C GLU A 505 -7.10 20.74 15.74
N ARG A 506 -6.93 21.46 16.85
CA ARG A 506 -7.63 22.72 17.08
C ARG A 506 -7.29 23.77 16.04
N GLU A 507 -6.03 23.86 15.64
CA GLU A 507 -5.57 24.92 14.75
C GLU A 507 -5.56 24.51 13.27
N ILE A 508 -5.50 23.22 12.95
CA ILE A 508 -5.22 22.71 11.59
C ILE A 508 -6.40 21.96 10.96
N VAL A 509 -7.34 21.42 11.74
CA VAL A 509 -8.53 20.71 11.19
C VAL A 509 -9.35 21.60 10.25
N GLU A 510 -9.59 22.85 10.61
CA GLU A 510 -10.34 23.76 9.76
C GLU A 510 -9.54 24.23 8.53
N PRO A 511 -8.25 24.63 8.66
CA PRO A 511 -7.41 24.88 7.48
C PRO A 511 -7.32 23.70 6.52
N LEU A 512 -7.23 22.47 7.02
CA LEU A 512 -7.28 21.25 6.20
C LEU A 512 -8.61 21.07 5.51
N ALA A 513 -9.72 21.29 6.22
CA ALA A 513 -11.04 21.29 5.61
C ALA A 513 -11.17 22.34 4.50
N ARG A 514 -10.39 23.43 4.56
CA ARG A 514 -10.44 24.52 3.56
C ARG A 514 -9.51 24.32 2.38
N TYR A 515 -8.30 23.83 2.61
CA TYR A 515 -7.22 23.80 1.62
C TYR A 515 -6.76 22.38 1.25
N GLY A 516 -7.20 21.37 2.00
CA GLY A 516 -6.70 20.02 1.92
C GLY A 516 -5.28 19.84 2.44
N PHE A 517 -4.87 18.58 2.53
CA PHE A 517 -3.50 18.12 2.76
C PHE A 517 -2.56 18.47 1.59
N TYR A 518 -3.10 18.61 0.38
CA TYR A 518 -2.34 18.99 -0.81
C TYR A 518 -3.16 19.81 -1.80
N ALA A 519 -2.46 20.47 -2.74
CA ALA A 519 -3.06 21.39 -3.69
C ALA A 519 -4.14 20.72 -4.54
N GLY A 520 -5.36 21.26 -4.46
CA GLY A 520 -6.48 20.82 -5.28
C GLY A 520 -7.38 19.74 -4.67
N GLN A 521 -7.10 19.28 -3.44
CA GLN A 521 -7.90 18.25 -2.76
C GLN A 521 -9.29 18.73 -2.35
N VAL A 522 -9.41 19.99 -1.90
CA VAL A 522 -10.68 20.66 -1.57
C VAL A 522 -11.06 21.69 -2.64
#